data_AF-A0A087SVX2-F1
#
_entry.id   AF-A0A087SVX2-F1
#
_cell.length_a   1.000
_cell.length_b   1.000
_cell.length_c   1.000
_cell.angle_alpha   90.00
_cell.angle_beta   90.00
_cell.angle_gamma   90.00
#
_symmetry.space_group_name_H-M   'P 1'
#
loop_
_entity.id
_entity.type
_entity.pdbx_description
1 polymer ?
#
loop_
_entity_poly.entity_id
_entity_poly.type
_entity_poly.pdbx_seq_one_letter_code
_entity_poly.pdbx_strand_id
1 'polypeptide(L)'
;MILLVGLLLTALTFADGKGHCVTLGECAVDDETGLTQPCVYDGNAVPLNDTDAIDYLKATCPDLDTGPGFSVCCSASQVNTFQSQLNTLAALFKRCPSCYHNIANIFCQLVCSPSQSEFLKVTKSSRFKTKQSVTEMDYYLTESFAEGLFNSCKNVQMSFTSNPAVGILCGGHMTDCNAHYWLEYMGGHDPSPYQINFHLEKTVNITVNGTVFHP
;
A
#
# COMPACT_ATOMS: atom_id res chain seq x y z
N MET A 1 -3.02 -30.59 56.10
CA MET A 1 -2.37 -29.37 55.60
C MET A 1 -2.27 -29.52 54.09
N ILE A 2 -3.31 -29.07 53.36
CA ILE A 2 -3.46 -29.30 51.91
C ILE A 2 -2.85 -28.10 51.19
N LEU A 3 -1.79 -28.33 50.40
CA LEU A 3 -1.15 -27.30 49.58
C LEU A 3 -2.04 -26.95 48.38
N LEU A 4 -2.45 -25.68 48.31
CA LEU A 4 -3.03 -25.06 47.12
C LEU A 4 -1.89 -24.71 46.15
N VAL A 5 -1.78 -25.45 45.05
CA VAL A 5 -0.96 -25.05 43.91
C VAL A 5 -1.77 -24.05 43.09
N GLY A 6 -1.40 -22.78 43.17
CA GLY A 6 -1.97 -21.72 42.34
C GLY A 6 -1.51 -21.87 40.89
N LEU A 7 -2.46 -22.13 40.00
CA LEU A 7 -2.24 -22.12 38.55
C LEU A 7 -2.16 -20.65 38.11
N LEU A 8 -0.94 -20.12 37.92
CA LEU A 8 -0.75 -18.87 37.18
C LEU A 8 -1.07 -19.14 35.71
N LEU A 9 -2.27 -18.77 35.25
CA LEU A 9 -2.54 -18.61 33.83
C LEU A 9 -1.77 -17.36 33.36
N THR A 10 -0.57 -17.56 32.82
CA THR A 10 -0.02 -16.60 31.86
C THR A 10 -0.94 -16.62 30.65
N ALA A 11 -1.68 -15.53 30.45
CA ALA A 11 -2.39 -15.28 29.21
C ALA A 11 -1.34 -15.18 28.10
N LEU A 12 -1.13 -16.28 27.39
CA LEU A 12 -0.55 -16.23 26.06
C LEU A 12 -1.56 -15.45 25.22
N THR A 13 -1.25 -14.19 24.92
CA THR A 13 -1.93 -13.48 23.84
C THR A 13 -1.61 -14.26 22.57
N PHE A 14 -2.51 -15.16 22.19
CA PHE A 14 -2.56 -15.65 20.83
C PHE A 14 -2.78 -14.40 19.97
N ALA A 15 -1.77 -14.01 19.20
CA ALA A 15 -1.97 -13.11 18.08
C ALA A 15 -3.00 -13.81 17.19
N ASP A 16 -4.24 -13.33 17.24
CA ASP A 16 -5.25 -13.72 16.28
C ASP A 16 -4.64 -13.42 14.90
N GLY A 17 -4.57 -14.42 14.03
CA GLY A 17 -3.74 -14.44 12.82
C GLY A 17 -4.23 -13.50 11.72
N LYS A 18 -4.30 -12.21 12.01
CA LYS A 18 -4.52 -11.11 11.08
C LYS A 18 -3.24 -10.30 11.03
N GLY A 19 -2.81 -9.91 9.84
CA GLY A 19 -1.60 -9.09 9.65
C GLY A 19 -1.52 -7.84 10.53
N HIS A 20 -0.36 -7.19 10.50
CA HIS A 20 -0.04 -5.97 11.24
C HIS A 20 0.45 -4.88 10.28
N CYS A 21 0.63 -3.66 10.79
CA CYS A 21 1.18 -2.56 10.04
C CYS A 21 2.71 -2.70 9.89
N VAL A 22 3.25 -2.34 8.72
CA VAL A 22 4.69 -2.16 8.52
C VAL A 22 5.09 -0.68 8.42
N THR A 23 4.10 0.20 8.26
CA THR A 23 4.26 1.66 8.25
C THR A 23 3.13 2.33 9.02
N LEU A 24 3.41 3.49 9.62
CA LEU A 24 2.40 4.35 10.25
C LEU A 24 2.93 5.76 10.52
N GLY A 25 2.17 6.76 10.11
CA GLY A 25 2.50 8.18 10.18
C GLY A 25 3.50 8.62 9.11
N GLU A 26 3.72 9.94 9.07
CA GLU A 26 4.65 10.60 8.14
C GLU A 26 5.99 10.90 8.81
N CYS A 27 7.08 10.72 8.06
CA CYS A 27 8.45 10.91 8.51
C CYS A 27 9.17 11.97 7.68
N ALA A 28 10.10 11.57 6.80
CA ALA A 28 10.92 12.50 6.04
C ALA A 28 10.17 13.03 4.81
N VAL A 29 10.64 14.14 4.27
CA VAL A 29 10.33 14.55 2.89
C VAL A 29 11.53 14.12 2.07
N ASP A 30 11.28 13.41 0.99
CA ASP A 30 12.31 12.97 0.07
C ASP A 30 12.87 14.17 -0.72
N ASP A 31 14.21 14.29 -0.79
CA ASP A 31 14.86 15.46 -1.38
C ASP A 31 14.74 15.51 -2.91
N GLU A 32 14.55 14.35 -3.57
CA GLU A 32 14.44 14.25 -5.03
C GLU A 32 13.02 14.55 -5.51
N THR A 33 12.03 13.90 -4.90
CA THR A 33 10.62 14.01 -5.31
C THR A 33 9.87 15.13 -4.60
N GLY A 34 10.37 15.60 -3.45
CA GLY A 34 9.67 16.53 -2.56
C GLY A 34 8.43 15.92 -1.88
N LEU A 35 8.26 14.58 -1.98
CA LEU A 35 7.11 13.87 -1.44
C LEU A 35 7.40 13.31 -0.05
N THR A 36 6.37 13.16 0.77
CA THR A 36 6.49 12.66 2.14
C THR A 36 6.61 11.13 2.17
N GLN A 37 7.59 10.64 2.92
CA GLN A 37 7.83 9.22 3.19
C GLN A 37 7.18 8.78 4.50
N PRO A 38 6.68 7.54 4.59
CA PRO A 38 6.09 7.03 5.81
C PRO A 38 7.17 6.63 6.83
N CYS A 39 6.79 6.60 8.10
CA CYS A 39 7.64 6.03 9.14
C CYS A 39 7.55 4.50 9.14
N VAL A 40 8.66 3.83 9.42
CA VAL A 40 8.66 2.40 9.80
C VAL A 40 7.87 2.23 11.09
N TYR A 41 6.98 1.25 11.11
CA TYR A 41 6.17 0.90 12.27
C TYR A 41 5.92 -0.60 12.26
N ASP A 42 6.03 -1.25 13.42
CA ASP A 42 5.73 -2.67 13.58
C ASP A 42 4.74 -2.79 14.74
N GLY A 43 3.47 -2.98 14.40
CA GLY A 43 2.40 -3.01 15.39
C GLY A 43 1.01 -3.10 14.76
N ASN A 44 0.01 -3.22 15.62
CA ASN A 44 -1.38 -3.37 15.19
C ASN A 44 -1.90 -2.11 14.49
N ALA A 45 -2.89 -2.29 13.62
CA ALA A 45 -3.69 -1.20 13.09
C ALA A 45 -4.32 -0.37 14.22
N VAL A 46 -4.41 0.95 14.00
CA VAL A 46 -4.91 1.89 15.01
C VAL A 46 -6.25 2.49 14.56
N PRO A 47 -7.19 2.76 15.49
CA PRO A 47 -8.43 3.45 15.14
C PRO A 47 -8.16 4.82 14.51
N LEU A 48 -8.71 5.04 13.31
CA LEU A 48 -8.76 6.35 12.70
C LEU A 48 -10.00 7.09 13.21
N ASN A 49 -9.80 8.25 13.83
CA ASN A 49 -10.88 9.03 14.44
C ASN A 49 -11.27 10.27 13.62
N ASP A 50 -10.49 10.61 12.58
CA ASP A 50 -10.75 11.77 11.74
C ASP A 50 -11.84 11.45 10.71
N THR A 51 -12.97 12.15 10.80
CA THR A 51 -14.16 11.86 9.99
C THR A 51 -13.94 12.07 8.50
N ASP A 52 -13.20 13.11 8.12
CA ASP A 52 -12.97 13.43 6.72
C ASP A 52 -12.05 12.38 6.07
N ALA A 53 -11.01 11.96 6.80
CA ALA A 53 -10.13 10.87 6.36
C ALA A 53 -10.89 9.53 6.25
N ILE A 54 -11.76 9.22 7.22
CA ILE A 54 -12.62 8.02 7.17
C ILE A 54 -13.54 8.04 5.96
N ASP A 55 -14.22 9.16 5.72
CA ASP A 55 -15.17 9.29 4.61
C ASP A 55 -14.47 9.21 3.26
N TYR A 56 -13.27 9.80 3.14
CA TYR A 56 -12.44 9.65 1.96
C TYR A 56 -12.04 8.19 1.71
N LEU A 57 -11.59 7.47 2.75
CA LEU A 57 -11.21 6.05 2.63
C LEU A 57 -12.42 5.17 2.29
N LYS A 58 -13.60 5.41 2.88
CA LYS A 58 -14.82 4.67 2.51
C LYS A 58 -15.21 4.87 1.04
N ALA A 59 -15.05 6.09 0.53
CA ALA A 59 -15.41 6.42 -0.84
C ALA A 59 -14.38 5.89 -1.86
N THR A 60 -13.10 5.94 -1.51
CA THR A 60 -11.99 5.69 -2.44
C THR A 60 -11.42 4.28 -2.33
N CYS A 61 -11.51 3.68 -1.15
CA CYS A 61 -10.90 2.41 -0.77
C CYS A 61 -11.92 1.42 -0.18
N PRO A 62 -13.05 1.13 -0.86
CA PRO A 62 -14.11 0.28 -0.30
C PRO A 62 -13.66 -1.17 -0.03
N ASP A 63 -12.51 -1.59 -0.57
CA ASP A 63 -11.95 -2.93 -0.40
C ASP A 63 -10.98 -3.04 0.82
N LEU A 64 -10.79 -1.96 1.59
CA LEU A 64 -10.04 -2.04 2.85
C LEU A 64 -10.85 -2.78 3.92
N ASP A 65 -10.29 -3.86 4.49
CA ASP A 65 -10.87 -4.51 5.66
C ASP A 65 -10.58 -3.71 6.92
N THR A 66 -11.27 -2.58 7.13
CA THR A 66 -10.99 -1.65 8.23
C THR A 66 -11.28 -2.22 9.63
N GLY A 67 -11.75 -3.46 9.73
CA GLY A 67 -12.03 -4.15 10.99
C GLY A 67 -12.94 -3.36 11.95
N PRO A 68 -12.96 -3.73 13.24
CA PRO A 68 -13.68 -2.99 14.27
C PRO A 68 -13.09 -1.59 14.48
N GLY A 69 -13.96 -0.58 14.61
CA GLY A 69 -13.56 0.78 14.96
C GLY A 69 -12.79 1.53 13.87
N PHE A 70 -12.84 1.05 12.62
CA PHE A 70 -12.13 1.64 11.48
C PHE A 70 -10.61 1.72 11.75
N SER A 71 -10.04 0.58 12.14
CA SER A 71 -8.62 0.46 12.43
C SER A 71 -7.83 0.28 11.12
N VAL A 72 -6.84 1.14 10.88
CA VAL A 72 -6.04 1.18 9.65
C VAL A 72 -4.57 1.46 9.97
N CYS A 73 -3.69 1.22 9.00
CA CYS A 73 -2.24 1.48 9.12
C CYS A 73 -1.82 2.87 8.62
N CYS A 74 -2.73 3.85 8.67
CA CYS A 74 -2.45 5.22 8.25
C CYS A 74 -3.02 6.26 9.22
N SER A 75 -2.32 7.39 9.37
CA SER A 75 -2.82 8.57 10.07
C SER A 75 -3.70 9.42 9.16
N ALA A 76 -4.51 10.32 9.73
CA ALA A 76 -5.27 11.30 8.96
C ALA A 76 -4.39 12.16 8.03
N SER A 77 -3.17 12.51 8.47
CA SER A 77 -2.23 13.25 7.63
C SER A 77 -1.75 12.43 6.43
N GLN A 78 -1.44 11.13 6.63
CA GLN A 78 -1.12 10.23 5.52
C GLN A 78 -2.28 10.09 4.53
N VAL A 79 -3.53 10.06 5.00
CA VAL A 79 -4.70 10.01 4.11
C VAL A 79 -4.80 11.26 3.25
N ASN A 80 -4.54 12.45 3.80
CA ASN A 80 -4.53 13.70 3.05
C ASN A 80 -3.40 13.72 1.99
N THR A 81 -2.20 13.28 2.37
CA THR A 81 -1.06 13.15 1.43
C THR A 81 -1.37 12.14 0.33
N PHE A 82 -1.91 10.98 0.69
CA PHE A 82 -2.35 9.95 -0.24
C PHE A 82 -3.42 10.48 -1.20
N GLN A 83 -4.42 11.23 -0.71
CA GLN A 83 -5.43 11.86 -1.55
C GLN A 83 -4.79 12.80 -2.60
N SER A 84 -3.84 13.64 -2.19
CA SER A 84 -3.14 14.52 -3.12
C SER A 84 -2.37 13.74 -4.20
N GLN A 85 -1.69 12.66 -3.83
CA GLN A 85 -0.95 11.82 -4.78
C GLN A 85 -1.89 11.07 -5.73
N LEU A 86 -2.99 10.51 -5.21
CA LEU A 86 -3.96 9.77 -6.00
C LEU A 86 -4.71 10.67 -6.99
N ASN A 87 -4.87 11.97 -6.67
CA ASN A 87 -5.47 12.94 -7.59
C ASN A 87 -4.67 13.10 -8.90
N THR A 88 -3.35 12.91 -8.86
CA THR A 88 -2.51 12.88 -10.08
C THR A 88 -2.90 11.73 -10.99
N LEU A 89 -3.11 10.53 -10.43
CA LEU A 89 -3.60 9.37 -11.18
C LEU A 89 -5.06 9.55 -11.63
N ALA A 90 -5.87 10.23 -10.82
CA ALA A 90 -7.26 10.54 -11.17
C ALA A 90 -7.36 11.39 -12.45
N ALA A 91 -6.43 12.34 -12.66
CA ALA A 91 -6.40 13.16 -13.87
C ALA A 91 -6.29 12.33 -15.16
N LEU A 92 -5.67 11.14 -15.09
CA LEU A 92 -5.49 10.22 -16.21
C LEU A 92 -6.63 9.20 -16.31
N PHE A 93 -7.03 8.60 -15.19
CA PHE A 93 -7.85 7.38 -15.21
C PHE A 93 -9.29 7.55 -14.75
N LYS A 94 -9.67 8.68 -14.14
CA LYS A 94 -11.02 8.87 -13.55
C LYS A 94 -12.18 8.77 -14.54
N ARG A 95 -11.92 8.89 -15.85
CA ARG A 95 -12.92 8.69 -16.92
C ARG A 95 -13.36 7.23 -17.08
N CYS A 96 -12.58 6.29 -16.53
CA CYS A 96 -12.91 4.88 -16.44
C CYS A 96 -12.98 4.49 -14.95
N PRO A 97 -14.17 4.56 -14.31
CA PRO A 97 -14.29 4.39 -12.87
C PRO A 97 -13.76 3.06 -12.35
N SER A 98 -13.93 1.96 -13.10
CA SER A 98 -13.41 0.64 -12.71
C SER A 98 -11.88 0.59 -12.71
N CYS A 99 -11.24 1.14 -13.76
CA CYS A 99 -9.79 1.29 -13.79
C CYS A 99 -9.28 2.13 -12.62
N TYR A 100 -9.89 3.30 -12.41
CA TYR A 100 -9.47 4.19 -11.33
C TYR A 100 -9.66 3.55 -9.96
N HIS A 101 -10.76 2.83 -9.74
CA HIS A 101 -11.00 2.06 -8.51
C HIS A 101 -9.89 1.03 -8.27
N ASN A 102 -9.52 0.25 -9.29
CA ASN A 102 -8.48 -0.76 -9.15
C ASN A 102 -7.09 -0.14 -8.86
N ILE A 103 -6.76 0.98 -9.51
CA ILE A 103 -5.53 1.76 -9.24
C ILE A 103 -5.56 2.34 -7.83
N ALA A 104 -6.70 2.88 -7.40
CA ALA A 104 -6.84 3.38 -6.05
C ALA A 104 -6.61 2.25 -5.04
N ASN A 105 -7.21 1.08 -5.25
CA ASN A 105 -7.15 -0.04 -4.33
C ASN A 105 -5.70 -0.50 -4.05
N ILE A 106 -4.85 -0.68 -5.08
CA ILE A 106 -3.45 -1.09 -4.84
C ILE A 106 -2.71 -0.11 -3.91
N PHE A 107 -2.91 1.20 -4.07
CA PHE A 107 -2.30 2.19 -3.18
C PHE A 107 -3.04 2.36 -1.86
N CYS A 108 -4.35 2.12 -1.81
CA CYS A 108 -5.10 2.04 -0.56
C CYS A 108 -4.55 0.92 0.33
N GLN A 109 -4.30 -0.26 -0.25
CA GLN A 109 -3.74 -1.39 0.47
C GLN A 109 -2.29 -1.10 0.93
N LEU A 110 -1.48 -0.50 0.06
CA LEU A 110 -0.14 -0.03 0.41
C LEU A 110 -0.14 0.90 1.63
N VAL A 111 -1.01 1.93 1.62
CA VAL A 111 -0.95 3.02 2.59
C VAL A 111 -1.71 2.71 3.87
N CYS A 112 -2.88 2.08 3.78
CA CYS A 112 -3.85 2.03 4.89
C CYS A 112 -4.31 0.62 5.29
N SER A 113 -3.93 -0.45 4.57
CA SER A 113 -4.38 -1.81 4.93
C SER A 113 -4.03 -2.15 6.37
N PRO A 114 -4.97 -2.65 7.20
CA PRO A 114 -4.63 -3.07 8.56
C PRO A 114 -3.73 -4.32 8.61
N SER A 115 -3.64 -5.05 7.50
CA SER A 115 -2.87 -6.28 7.36
C SER A 115 -1.65 -6.11 6.44
N GLN A 116 -1.07 -4.91 6.35
CA GLN A 116 0.08 -4.60 5.48
C GLN A 116 1.17 -5.69 5.49
N SER A 117 1.52 -6.24 6.65
CA SER A 117 2.56 -7.26 6.80
C SER A 117 2.34 -8.54 6.01
N GLU A 118 1.10 -8.81 5.58
CA GLU A 118 0.77 -9.98 4.79
C GLU A 118 1.33 -9.88 3.37
N PHE A 119 1.54 -8.68 2.83
CA PHE A 119 1.99 -8.50 1.44
C PHE A 119 3.02 -7.38 1.26
N LEU A 120 3.39 -6.67 2.33
CA LEU A 120 4.41 -5.62 2.33
C LEU A 120 5.59 -5.96 3.22
N LYS A 121 6.77 -5.50 2.80
CA LYS A 121 7.99 -5.61 3.60
C LYS A 121 8.89 -4.39 3.39
N VAL A 122 9.20 -3.67 4.45
CA VAL A 122 10.22 -2.62 4.41
C VAL A 122 11.59 -3.27 4.20
N THR A 123 12.29 -2.91 3.13
CA THR A 123 13.62 -3.45 2.79
C THR A 123 14.74 -2.48 3.11
N LYS A 124 14.49 -1.16 3.01
CA LYS A 124 15.44 -0.12 3.42
C LYS A 124 14.73 1.02 4.15
N SER A 125 15.44 1.58 5.10
CA SER A 125 15.02 2.78 5.81
C SER A 125 16.21 3.66 6.17
N SER A 126 15.95 4.94 6.42
CA SER A 126 16.93 5.92 6.82
C SER A 126 16.53 6.59 8.14
N ARG A 127 17.52 7.02 8.92
CA ARG A 127 17.27 7.65 10.22
C ARG A 127 16.63 9.02 10.03
N PHE A 128 15.46 9.23 10.65
CA PHE A 128 14.78 10.51 10.68
C PHE A 128 14.46 10.91 12.12
N LYS A 129 15.24 11.84 12.68
CA LYS A 129 15.15 12.25 14.11
C LYS A 129 15.26 11.01 15.02
N THR A 130 14.19 10.68 15.75
CA THR A 130 14.08 9.51 16.63
C THR A 130 13.40 8.30 15.98
N LYS A 131 12.94 8.43 14.72
CA LYS A 131 12.25 7.39 13.94
C LYS A 131 13.10 6.92 12.76
N GLN A 132 12.58 5.95 12.00
CA GLN A 132 13.12 5.52 10.72
C GLN A 132 12.10 5.86 9.62
N SER A 133 12.57 6.47 8.52
CA SER A 133 11.79 6.77 7.32
C SER A 133 11.96 5.64 6.31
N VAL A 134 10.88 5.16 5.71
CA VAL A 134 10.97 4.13 4.66
C VAL A 134 11.57 4.74 3.40
N THR A 135 12.57 4.06 2.83
CA THR A 135 13.21 4.46 1.57
C THR A 135 13.08 3.39 0.49
N GLU A 136 12.79 2.15 0.87
CA GLU A 136 12.49 1.06 -0.06
C GLU A 136 11.59 0.02 0.59
N MET A 137 10.64 -0.53 -0.17
CA MET A 137 9.83 -1.65 0.25
C MET A 137 9.51 -2.62 -0.88
N ASP A 138 9.28 -3.87 -0.51
CA ASP A 138 8.70 -4.89 -1.37
C ASP A 138 7.18 -4.94 -1.19
N TYR A 139 6.45 -5.02 -2.29
CA TYR A 139 5.01 -5.23 -2.34
C TYR A 139 4.73 -6.47 -3.21
N TYR A 140 4.35 -7.56 -2.56
CA TYR A 140 3.99 -8.80 -3.22
C TYR A 140 2.53 -8.77 -3.69
N LEU A 141 2.30 -9.10 -4.96
CA LEU A 141 0.98 -9.17 -5.59
C LEU A 141 0.86 -10.46 -6.40
N THR A 142 -0.34 -11.00 -6.54
CA THR A 142 -0.54 -12.04 -7.56
C THR A 142 -0.43 -11.49 -8.99
N GLU A 143 0.17 -12.27 -9.91
CA GLU A 143 0.24 -11.97 -11.34
C GLU A 143 -1.16 -11.70 -11.90
N SER A 144 -2.15 -12.51 -11.52
CA SER A 144 -3.53 -12.37 -11.98
C SER A 144 -4.18 -11.05 -11.52
N PHE A 145 -3.89 -10.59 -10.30
CA PHE A 145 -4.33 -9.28 -9.83
C PHE A 145 -3.69 -8.15 -10.64
N ALA A 146 -2.36 -8.19 -10.82
CA ALA A 146 -1.63 -7.17 -11.57
C ALA A 146 -2.07 -7.10 -13.04
N GLU A 147 -2.26 -8.25 -13.69
CA GLU A 147 -2.79 -8.32 -15.05
C GLU A 147 -4.23 -7.80 -15.14
N GLY A 148 -5.09 -8.16 -14.18
CA GLY A 148 -6.46 -7.67 -14.10
C GLY A 148 -6.53 -6.15 -13.95
N LEU A 149 -5.71 -5.60 -13.05
CA LEU A 149 -5.52 -4.17 -12.84
C LEU A 149 -5.09 -3.48 -14.16
N PHE A 150 -4.00 -3.94 -14.80
CA PHE A 150 -3.53 -3.37 -16.05
C PHE A 150 -4.57 -3.46 -17.18
N ASN A 151 -5.21 -4.62 -17.34
CA ASN A 151 -6.23 -4.85 -18.36
C ASN A 151 -7.46 -3.95 -18.18
N SER A 152 -7.79 -3.58 -16.94
CA SER A 152 -8.88 -2.63 -16.67
C SER A 152 -8.56 -1.21 -17.17
N CYS A 153 -7.27 -0.88 -17.33
CA CYS A 153 -6.79 0.47 -17.64
C CYS A 153 -6.19 0.64 -19.04
N LYS A 154 -5.71 -0.43 -19.69
CA LYS A 154 -4.91 -0.36 -20.92
C LYS A 154 -5.57 0.35 -22.11
N ASN A 155 -6.90 0.45 -22.12
CA ASN A 155 -7.67 1.10 -23.20
C ASN A 155 -8.17 2.51 -22.83
N VAL A 156 -7.87 3.00 -21.63
CA VAL A 156 -8.23 4.37 -21.22
C VAL A 156 -7.45 5.36 -22.07
N GLN A 157 -8.16 6.22 -22.78
CA GLN A 157 -7.55 7.20 -23.68
C GLN A 157 -7.20 8.49 -22.93
N MET A 158 -6.09 9.11 -23.33
CA MET A 158 -5.75 10.45 -22.87
C MET A 158 -6.81 11.48 -23.28
N SER A 159 -6.91 12.55 -22.49
CA SER A 159 -7.87 13.62 -22.74
C SER A 159 -7.56 14.50 -23.95
N PHE A 160 -6.30 14.53 -24.37
CA PHE A 160 -5.78 15.47 -25.35
C PHE A 160 -5.12 14.79 -26.56
N THR A 161 -4.99 13.46 -26.55
CA THR A 161 -4.40 12.66 -27.64
C THR A 161 -5.17 11.35 -27.80
N SER A 162 -4.95 10.62 -28.89
CA SER A 162 -5.50 9.27 -29.12
C SER A 162 -4.63 8.15 -28.55
N ASN A 163 -3.67 8.49 -27.68
CA ASN A 163 -2.76 7.52 -27.09
C ASN A 163 -3.33 7.01 -25.76
N PRO A 164 -3.10 5.73 -25.40
CA PRO A 164 -3.51 5.20 -24.11
C PRO A 164 -2.82 5.91 -22.93
N ALA A 165 -3.58 6.18 -21.87
CA ALA A 165 -3.11 6.85 -20.66
C ALA A 165 -2.04 6.04 -19.90
N VAL A 166 -2.12 4.70 -19.94
CA VAL A 166 -1.12 3.81 -19.35
C VAL A 166 0.29 4.05 -19.90
N GLY A 167 0.41 4.50 -21.15
CA GLY A 167 1.70 4.77 -21.78
C GLY A 167 2.47 5.93 -21.11
N ILE A 168 1.79 6.90 -20.49
CA ILE A 168 2.45 7.98 -19.74
C ILE A 168 3.21 7.42 -18.53
N LEU A 169 2.64 6.38 -17.90
CA LEU A 169 3.15 5.82 -16.66
C LEU A 169 3.89 4.50 -16.90
N CYS A 170 4.57 4.35 -18.03
CA CYS A 170 5.24 3.10 -18.40
C CYS A 170 6.72 3.28 -18.76
N GLY A 171 7.31 4.42 -18.35
CA GLY A 171 8.71 4.74 -18.61
C GLY A 171 9.09 4.62 -20.09
N GLY A 172 10.19 3.90 -20.37
CA GLY A 172 10.65 3.64 -21.73
C GLY A 172 9.77 2.69 -22.55
N HIS A 173 8.76 2.06 -21.94
CA HIS A 173 7.93 1.02 -22.54
C HIS A 173 6.55 1.54 -22.98
N MET A 174 6.49 2.75 -23.56
CA MET A 174 5.21 3.36 -23.95
C MET A 174 4.42 2.52 -24.97
N THR A 175 5.11 1.81 -25.88
CA THR A 175 4.49 1.05 -26.98
C THR A 175 4.24 -0.42 -26.66
N ASP A 176 5.01 -0.99 -25.74
CA ASP A 176 5.00 -2.39 -25.30
C ASP A 176 4.61 -2.52 -23.82
N CYS A 177 3.94 -1.50 -23.29
CA CYS A 177 3.52 -1.42 -21.90
C CYS A 177 2.70 -2.65 -21.48
N ASN A 178 3.04 -3.21 -20.33
CA ASN A 178 2.36 -4.34 -19.71
C ASN A 178 2.26 -4.10 -18.19
N ALA A 179 1.61 -5.03 -17.47
CA ALA A 179 1.40 -4.88 -16.03
C ALA A 179 2.71 -4.69 -15.24
N HIS A 180 3.78 -5.41 -15.61
CA HIS A 180 5.08 -5.30 -14.96
C HIS A 180 5.68 -3.91 -15.14
N TYR A 181 5.88 -3.45 -16.39
CA TYR A 181 6.50 -2.14 -16.65
C TYR A 181 5.67 -0.98 -16.09
N TRP A 182 4.36 -1.12 -16.08
CA TRP A 182 3.47 -0.09 -15.56
C TRP A 182 3.57 0.03 -14.03
N LEU A 183 3.57 -1.10 -13.31
CA LEU A 183 3.78 -1.12 -11.86
C LEU A 183 5.20 -0.71 -11.48
N GLU A 184 6.21 -1.20 -12.21
CA GLU A 184 7.62 -0.84 -12.02
C GLU A 184 7.82 0.67 -12.14
N TYR A 185 7.24 1.31 -13.17
CA TYR A 185 7.31 2.76 -13.31
C TYR A 185 6.61 3.48 -12.16
N MET A 186 5.38 3.08 -11.79
CA MET A 186 4.67 3.73 -10.68
C MET A 186 5.37 3.53 -9.33
N GLY A 187 6.07 2.41 -9.13
CA GLY A 187 6.83 2.09 -7.92
C GLY A 187 8.24 2.65 -7.89
N GLY A 188 8.77 3.16 -9.01
CA GLY A 188 10.08 3.79 -9.07
C GLY A 188 10.17 4.99 -8.14
N HIS A 189 11.32 5.14 -7.45
CA HIS A 189 11.66 6.39 -6.77
C HIS A 189 11.74 7.50 -7.82
N ASP A 190 10.77 8.43 -7.78
CA ASP A 190 10.27 9.25 -8.90
C ASP A 190 9.52 8.42 -9.98
N PRO A 191 8.16 8.40 -9.96
CA PRO A 191 7.25 9.37 -9.35
C PRO A 191 6.85 9.07 -7.89
N SER A 192 7.28 7.95 -7.30
CA SER A 192 6.92 7.60 -5.92
C SER A 192 7.86 8.25 -4.88
N PRO A 193 7.37 8.54 -3.65
CA PRO A 193 8.17 9.14 -2.56
C PRO A 193 9.36 8.28 -2.09
N TYR A 194 9.33 7.00 -2.42
CA TYR A 194 10.35 6.00 -2.10
C TYR A 194 10.20 4.83 -3.07
N GLN A 195 11.21 3.97 -3.16
CA GLN A 195 11.18 2.82 -4.07
C GLN A 195 10.19 1.74 -3.57
N ILE A 196 9.27 1.33 -4.42
CA ILE A 196 8.30 0.24 -4.20
C ILE A 196 8.57 -0.83 -5.26
N ASN A 197 9.13 -1.96 -4.82
CA ASN A 197 9.38 -3.11 -5.68
C ASN A 197 8.12 -3.98 -5.72
N PHE A 198 7.37 -3.93 -6.83
CA PHE A 198 6.24 -4.82 -7.06
C PHE A 198 6.73 -6.21 -7.49
N HIS A 199 6.48 -7.22 -6.68
CA HIS A 199 6.80 -8.62 -6.98
C HIS A 199 5.53 -9.33 -7.43
N LEU A 200 5.52 -9.83 -8.66
CA LEU A 200 4.36 -10.49 -9.26
C LEU A 200 4.48 -12.02 -9.12
N GLU A 201 3.58 -12.60 -8.35
CA GLU A 201 3.65 -13.99 -7.91
C GLU A 201 2.53 -14.85 -8.48
N LYS A 202 2.83 -16.10 -8.80
CA LYS A 202 1.83 -17.03 -9.37
C LYS A 202 0.91 -17.66 -8.34
N THR A 203 1.29 -17.59 -7.06
CA THR A 203 0.61 -18.26 -5.97
C THR A 203 0.13 -17.26 -4.93
N VAL A 204 -0.99 -17.58 -4.29
CA VAL A 204 -1.58 -16.77 -3.20
C VAL A 204 -0.83 -16.87 -1.88
N ASN A 205 0.25 -17.66 -1.84
CA ASN A 205 1.16 -17.79 -0.70
C ASN A 205 2.58 -17.91 -1.24
N ILE A 206 3.51 -17.17 -0.68
CA ILE A 206 4.94 -17.26 -0.98
C ILE A 206 5.74 -17.26 0.31
N THR A 207 6.98 -17.76 0.25
CA THR A 207 7.91 -17.71 1.39
C THR A 207 9.18 -16.99 0.98
N VAL A 208 9.45 -15.85 1.62
CA VAL A 208 10.67 -15.05 1.39
C VAL A 208 11.46 -14.99 2.69
N ASN A 209 12.66 -15.57 2.68
CA ASN A 209 13.57 -15.64 3.84
C ASN A 209 12.88 -16.18 5.12
N GLY A 210 12.02 -17.19 4.97
CA GLY A 210 11.30 -17.83 6.07
C GLY A 210 10.05 -17.09 6.56
N THR A 211 9.72 -15.93 5.99
CA THR A 211 8.46 -15.22 6.23
C THR A 211 7.46 -15.60 5.14
N VAL A 212 6.21 -15.92 5.53
CA VAL A 212 5.13 -16.21 4.59
C VAL A 212 4.40 -14.91 4.27
N PHE A 213 4.20 -14.65 2.99
CA PHE A 213 3.38 -13.56 2.47
C PHE A 213 2.17 -14.12 1.72
N HIS A 214 1.09 -13.33 1.67
CA HIS A 214 -0.20 -13.59 1.06
C HIS A 214 -0.49 -12.50 0.00
N PRO A 215 0.09 -12.62 -1.22
CA PRO A 215 -0.04 -11.66 -2.31
C PRO A 215 -1.44 -11.59 -2.94
#